data_AF-A0A5I1RQ42-F1
#
_entry.id   AF-A0A5I1RQ42-F1
#
_cell.length_a   1.000
_cell.length_b   1.000
_cell.length_c   1.000
_cell.angle_alpha   90.00
_cell.angle_beta   90.00
_cell.angle_gamma   90.00
#
_symmetry.space_group_name_H-M   'P 1'
#
loop_
_entity.id
_entity.type
_entity.pdbx_description
1 polymer ?
#
loop_
_entity_poly.entity_id
_entity_poly.type
_entity_poly.pdbx_seq_one_letter_code
_entity_poly.pdbx_strand_id
1 'polypeptide(L)'
;MMHLKNIVAGNPKTPDQYQLTKKFGVVWLYDEDGKNWYEEQKNFAADTLKVAYDKSNIIVAINKDASKINPEGRSVVELPDITANRRADVSGRWMYDGEREQIIRRVYTPEELRQQVEAKKVKLLEEAETVITPLARAVKLGIVTDEEQQRLVAWEQYSVLVSRVDTSAPDWPEKPASH
;
A
#
# COMPACT_ATOMS: atom_id res chain seq x y z
N MET A 1 17.59 12.30 16.87
CA MET A 1 16.97 11.09 16.31
C MET A 1 17.54 10.89 14.92
N MET A 2 17.84 9.65 14.56
CA MET A 2 18.42 9.32 13.25
C MET A 2 17.41 9.52 12.12
N HIS A 3 17.85 10.10 11.00
CA HIS A 3 17.05 10.19 9.79
C HIS A 3 17.98 10.07 8.57
N LEU A 4 17.88 8.94 7.87
CA LEU A 4 18.60 8.68 6.64
C LEU A 4 17.61 8.71 5.48
N LYS A 5 17.84 9.60 4.50
CA LYS A 5 16.90 9.86 3.40
C LYS A 5 17.41 9.29 2.09
N ASN A 6 16.47 8.84 1.26
CA ASN A 6 16.72 8.43 -0.12
C ASN A 6 17.87 7.42 -0.26
N ILE A 7 17.83 6.37 0.55
CA ILE A 7 18.89 5.36 0.61
C ILE A 7 18.91 4.55 -0.69
N VAL A 8 20.07 4.51 -1.35
CA VAL A 8 20.28 3.82 -2.62
C VAL A 8 21.56 3.01 -2.61
N ALA A 9 21.67 2.01 -3.49
CA ALA A 9 22.90 1.28 -3.69
C ALA A 9 24.00 2.21 -4.25
N GLY A 10 25.22 2.03 -3.76
CA GLY A 10 26.40 2.75 -4.23
C GLY A 10 27.65 1.88 -4.22
N ASN A 11 28.70 2.39 -4.84
CA ASN A 11 29.99 1.70 -4.90
C ASN A 11 30.64 1.62 -3.51
N PRO A 12 31.46 0.58 -3.24
CA PRO A 12 32.30 0.56 -2.05
C PRO A 12 33.25 1.76 -2.05
N LYS A 13 33.36 2.43 -0.90
CA LYS A 13 34.19 3.63 -0.69
C LYS A 13 35.51 3.34 0.04
N THR A 14 35.64 2.17 0.68
CA THR A 14 36.86 1.78 1.40
C THR A 14 37.45 0.46 0.88
N PRO A 15 38.74 0.19 1.14
CA PRO A 15 39.35 -1.10 0.80
C PRO A 15 38.60 -2.30 1.39
N ASP A 16 38.18 -2.21 2.65
CA ASP A 16 37.43 -3.28 3.32
C ASP A 16 36.07 -3.52 2.66
N GLN A 17 35.36 -2.44 2.34
CA GLN A 17 34.08 -2.53 1.61
C GLN A 17 34.27 -3.19 0.25
N TYR A 18 35.35 -2.85 -0.47
CA TYR A 18 35.69 -3.47 -1.75
C TYR A 18 35.98 -4.97 -1.61
N GLN A 19 36.77 -5.38 -0.60
CA GLN A 19 37.04 -6.80 -0.36
C GLN A 19 35.78 -7.58 0.00
N LEU A 20 34.90 -7.00 0.83
CA LEU A 20 33.62 -7.61 1.19
C LEU A 20 32.68 -7.75 -0.02
N THR A 21 32.59 -6.73 -0.88
CA THR A 21 31.83 -6.83 -2.14
C THR A 21 32.42 -7.91 -3.05
N LYS A 22 33.75 -7.94 -3.23
CA LYS A 22 34.42 -8.92 -4.07
C LYS A 22 34.23 -10.36 -3.57
N LYS A 23 34.27 -10.57 -2.25
CA LYS A 23 34.23 -11.90 -1.63
C LYS A 23 32.82 -12.43 -1.39
N PHE A 24 31.88 -11.56 -1.04
CA PHE A 24 30.54 -11.94 -0.59
C PHE A 24 29.39 -11.27 -1.36
N GLY A 25 29.68 -10.42 -2.34
CA GLY A 25 28.65 -9.74 -3.12
C GLY A 25 27.88 -8.67 -2.33
N VAL A 26 28.48 -8.11 -1.27
CA VAL A 26 27.84 -7.08 -0.43
C VAL A 26 27.45 -5.86 -1.27
N VAL A 27 26.17 -5.50 -1.20
CA VAL A 27 25.61 -4.26 -1.75
C VAL A 27 25.64 -3.19 -0.66
N TRP A 28 26.34 -2.09 -0.94
CA TRP A 28 26.48 -0.96 -0.02
C TRP A 28 25.37 0.05 -0.25
N LEU A 29 24.70 0.45 0.82
CA LEU A 29 23.58 1.38 0.77
C LEU A 29 23.98 2.71 1.41
N TYR A 30 23.68 3.80 0.73
CA TYR A 30 24.01 5.16 1.17
C TYR A 30 22.80 6.07 1.11
N ASP A 31 22.65 6.93 2.12
CA ASP A 31 21.67 8.02 2.08
C ASP A 31 22.10 9.16 1.14
N GLU A 32 21.24 10.17 0.98
CA GLU A 32 21.51 11.33 0.12
C GLU A 32 22.72 12.18 0.53
N ASP A 33 23.09 12.14 1.81
CA ASP A 33 24.28 12.80 2.36
C ASP A 33 25.53 11.92 2.20
N GLY A 34 25.38 10.68 1.71
CA GLY A 34 26.45 9.73 1.49
C GLY A 34 26.85 8.90 2.71
N LYS A 35 26.06 8.90 3.80
CA LYS A 35 26.24 8.06 4.99
C LYS A 35 25.89 6.61 4.69
N ASN A 36 26.71 5.68 5.18
CA ASN A 36 26.54 4.25 4.92
C ASN A 36 25.53 3.63 5.88
N TRP A 37 24.47 3.02 5.35
CA TRP A 37 23.40 2.41 6.15
C TRP A 37 23.91 1.46 7.23
N TYR A 38 24.81 0.53 6.89
CA TYR A 38 25.28 -0.51 7.81
C TYR A 38 26.13 0.07 8.95
N GLU A 39 26.89 1.13 8.68
CA GLU A 39 27.71 1.81 9.68
C GLU A 39 26.86 2.66 10.62
N GLU A 40 25.75 3.22 10.12
CA GLU A 40 24.83 4.08 10.87
C GLU A 40 23.85 3.30 11.77
N GLN A 41 23.67 1.99 11.58
CA GLN A 41 22.76 1.17 12.41
C GLN A 41 23.04 1.28 13.92
N LYS A 42 24.31 1.41 14.29
CA LYS A 42 24.75 1.55 15.70
C LYS A 42 24.34 2.87 16.34
N ASN A 43 23.99 3.87 15.55
CA ASN A 43 23.63 5.21 16.01
C ASN A 43 22.12 5.32 16.34
N PHE A 44 21.33 4.30 16.02
CA PHE A 44 19.93 4.21 16.45
C PHE A 44 19.82 3.75 17.90
N ALA A 45 18.95 4.37 18.69
CA ALA A 45 18.69 3.98 20.07
C ALA A 45 17.94 2.64 20.14
N ALA A 46 18.16 1.82 21.17
CA ALA A 46 17.59 0.47 21.23
C ALA A 46 16.06 0.44 21.46
N ASP A 47 15.52 1.46 22.13
CA ASP A 47 14.13 1.55 22.60
C ASP A 47 13.22 2.40 21.69
N THR A 48 13.71 2.81 20.52
CA THR A 48 12.98 3.58 19.52
C THR A 48 12.45 2.72 18.37
N LEU A 49 11.46 3.24 17.65
CA LEU A 49 10.99 2.68 16.39
C LEU A 49 11.86 3.19 15.24
N LYS A 50 12.16 2.31 14.29
CA LYS A 50 12.78 2.62 13.00
C LYS A 50 11.73 2.39 11.94
N VAL A 51 11.38 3.47 11.26
CA VAL A 51 10.28 3.49 10.30
C VAL A 51 10.87 3.74 8.93
N ALA A 52 10.72 2.77 8.03
CA ALA A 52 11.07 2.93 6.64
C ALA A 52 9.85 3.42 5.86
N TYR A 53 10.04 4.44 5.03
CA TYR A 53 9.00 4.98 4.16
C TYR A 53 9.51 5.15 2.72
N ASP A 54 8.61 5.02 1.75
CA ASP A 54 8.92 5.13 0.32
C ASP A 54 8.91 6.59 -0.18
N LYS A 55 9.10 6.78 -1.50
CA LYS A 55 9.13 8.12 -2.12
C LYS A 55 7.79 8.86 -2.04
N SER A 56 6.69 8.16 -1.78
CA SER A 56 5.36 8.73 -1.54
C SER A 56 5.10 8.93 -0.03
N ASN A 57 6.14 8.82 0.80
CA ASN A 57 6.12 8.86 2.25
C ASN A 57 5.32 7.73 2.91
N ILE A 58 4.91 6.70 2.17
CA ILE A 58 4.10 5.60 2.70
C ILE A 58 5.01 4.70 3.55
N ILE A 59 4.53 4.33 4.74
CA ILE A 59 5.27 3.45 5.65
C ILE A 59 5.23 2.02 5.12
N VAL A 60 6.42 1.43 4.99
CA VAL A 60 6.64 0.10 4.42
C VAL A 60 7.41 -0.84 5.34
N ALA A 61 8.06 -0.33 6.38
CA ALA A 61 8.63 -1.16 7.45
C ALA A 61 8.59 -0.41 8.78
N ILE A 62 8.34 -1.13 9.87
CA ILE A 62 8.48 -0.65 11.25
C ILE A 62 9.21 -1.73 12.03
N ASN A 63 10.32 -1.38 12.66
CA ASN A 63 11.06 -2.32 13.52
C ASN A 63 11.76 -1.60 14.68
N LYS A 64 12.02 -2.30 15.78
CA LYS A 64 12.90 -1.79 16.84
C LYS A 64 14.38 -2.04 16.53
N ASP A 65 14.67 -2.97 15.66
CA ASP A 65 16.02 -3.33 15.24
C ASP A 65 16.24 -2.84 13.81
N ALA A 66 17.14 -1.87 13.64
CA ALA A 66 17.48 -1.29 12.34
C ALA A 66 18.03 -2.36 11.38
N SER A 67 18.77 -3.36 11.88
CA SER A 67 19.38 -4.40 11.05
C SER A 67 18.37 -5.29 10.31
N LYS A 68 17.11 -5.30 10.76
CA LYS A 68 16.00 -6.04 10.13
C LYS A 68 15.34 -5.29 8.97
N ILE A 69 15.80 -4.09 8.65
CA ILE A 69 15.28 -3.26 7.57
C ILE A 69 16.24 -3.31 6.39
N ASN A 70 15.71 -3.65 5.19
CA ASN A 70 16.38 -3.38 3.93
C ASN A 70 15.85 -2.06 3.34
N PRO A 71 16.58 -0.94 3.47
CA PRO A 71 16.09 0.38 3.11
C PRO A 71 16.37 0.77 1.66
N GLU A 72 16.81 -0.15 0.79
CA GLU A 72 17.09 0.19 -0.60
C GLU A 72 15.87 0.83 -1.28
N GLY A 73 16.06 2.02 -1.85
CA GLY A 73 15.04 2.84 -2.49
C GLY A 73 14.12 3.60 -1.52
N ARG A 74 14.43 3.64 -0.22
CA ARG A 74 13.57 4.16 0.86
C ARG A 74 14.33 5.13 1.76
N SER A 75 13.60 5.79 2.65
CA SER A 75 14.17 6.55 3.77
C SER A 75 13.87 5.84 5.08
N VAL A 76 14.73 6.00 6.09
CA VAL A 76 14.52 5.45 7.45
C VAL A 76 14.62 6.57 8.47
N VAL A 77 13.59 6.70 9.30
CA VAL A 77 13.53 7.67 10.40
C VAL A 77 13.38 6.94 11.73
N GLU A 78 14.07 7.44 12.74
CA GLU A 78 13.93 7.04 14.13
C GLU A 78 12.84 7.85 14.81
N LEU A 79 11.92 7.17 15.48
CA LEU A 79 10.80 7.78 16.18
C LEU A 79 10.64 7.19 17.60
N PRO A 80 10.11 7.96 18.56
CA PRO A 80 9.87 7.46 19.90
C PRO A 80 8.81 6.36 19.90
N ASP A 81 8.99 5.36 20.76
CA ASP A 81 8.08 4.22 20.89
C ASP A 81 6.86 4.54 21.79
N ILE A 82 6.02 5.45 21.31
CA ILE A 82 4.82 5.95 22.00
C ILE A 82 3.53 5.36 21.42
N THR A 83 2.44 5.44 22.19
CA THR A 83 1.10 4.95 21.80
C THR A 83 0.64 5.46 20.44
N ALA A 84 0.94 6.71 20.09
CA ALA A 84 0.57 7.28 18.79
C ALA A 84 1.25 6.53 17.63
N ASN A 85 2.56 6.35 17.70
CA ASN A 85 3.35 5.69 16.65
C ASN A 85 3.08 4.18 16.57
N ARG A 86 2.78 3.53 17.70
CA ARG A 86 2.42 2.10 17.75
C ARG A 86 1.11 1.74 17.05
N ARG A 87 0.27 2.73 16.73
CA ARG A 87 -0.97 2.51 15.94
C ARG A 87 -0.67 2.25 14.47
N ALA A 88 0.51 2.66 14.00
CA ALA A 88 0.90 2.49 12.63
C ALA A 88 1.21 1.03 12.31
N ASP A 89 0.86 0.64 11.09
CA ASP A 89 1.16 -0.66 10.51
C ASP A 89 1.75 -0.46 9.10
N VAL A 90 2.15 -1.56 8.46
CA VAL A 90 2.70 -1.55 7.10
C VAL A 90 1.63 -1.79 6.03
N SER A 91 0.35 -1.52 6.33
CA SER A 91 -0.76 -1.80 5.40
C SER A 91 -0.88 -0.78 4.25
N GLY A 92 0.04 0.19 4.15
CA GLY A 92 -0.05 1.30 3.20
C GLY A 92 -1.08 2.38 3.53
N ARG A 93 -1.69 2.33 4.73
CA ARG A 93 -2.65 3.35 5.25
C ARG A 93 -2.01 4.42 6.11
N TRP A 94 -0.70 4.35 6.29
CA TRP A 94 0.07 5.24 7.13
C TRP A 94 1.21 5.84 6.32
N MET A 95 1.51 7.10 6.59
CA MET A 95 2.60 7.84 5.95
C MET A 95 3.40 8.60 7.00
N TYR A 96 4.66 8.89 6.67
CA TYR A 96 5.50 9.78 7.46
C TYR A 96 5.28 11.23 7.00
N ASP A 97 4.89 12.10 7.93
CA ASP A 97 4.84 13.54 7.73
C ASP A 97 6.19 14.13 8.14
N GLY A 98 7.00 14.47 7.14
CA GLY A 98 8.33 15.05 7.35
C GLY A 98 8.33 16.47 7.90
N GLU A 99 7.23 17.22 7.78
CA GLU A 99 7.11 18.57 8.36
C GLU A 99 6.79 18.50 9.85
N ARG A 100 5.98 17.53 10.25
CA ARG A 100 5.57 17.33 11.66
C ARG A 100 6.38 16.28 12.41
N GLU A 101 7.29 15.60 11.72
CA GLU A 101 8.08 14.47 12.20
C GLU A 101 7.21 13.36 12.85
N GLN A 102 6.09 13.03 12.21
CA GLN A 102 5.06 12.16 12.79
C GLN A 102 4.53 11.13 11.81
N ILE A 103 4.00 10.03 12.34
CA ILE A 103 3.22 9.08 11.54
C ILE A 103 1.76 9.54 11.51
N ILE A 104 1.24 9.75 10.31
CA ILE A 104 -0.15 10.15 10.09
C ILE A 104 -0.88 9.12 9.23
N ARG A 105 -2.21 9.17 9.23
CA ARG A 105 -3.00 8.44 8.23
C ARG A 105 -2.65 8.95 6.85
N ARG A 106 -2.56 8.03 5.88
CA ARG A 106 -2.27 8.37 4.50
C ARG A 106 -3.27 9.40 3.99
N VAL A 107 -2.74 10.50 3.49
CA VAL A 107 -3.50 11.52 2.76
C VAL A 107 -3.39 11.19 1.28
N TYR A 108 -4.52 10.89 0.65
CA TYR A 108 -4.56 10.58 -0.77
C TYR A 108 -4.67 11.86 -1.58
N THR A 109 -3.97 11.89 -2.70
CA THR A 109 -4.14 12.96 -3.70
C THR A 109 -5.53 12.86 -4.35
N PRO A 110 -6.06 13.96 -4.91
CA PRO A 110 -7.32 13.92 -5.64
C PRO A 110 -7.33 12.89 -6.78
N GLU A 111 -6.19 12.68 -7.44
CA GLU A 111 -6.04 11.67 -8.49
C GLU A 111 -6.12 10.24 -7.94
N GLU A 112 -5.44 9.93 -6.84
CA GLU A 112 -5.53 8.61 -6.21
C GLU A 112 -6.95 8.33 -5.71
N LEU A 113 -7.66 9.33 -5.19
CA LEU A 113 -9.07 9.18 -4.80
C LEU A 113 -9.95 8.85 -6.01
N ARG A 114 -9.77 9.55 -7.14
CA ARG A 114 -10.47 9.22 -8.39
C ARG A 114 -10.19 7.79 -8.84
N GLN A 115 -8.92 7.39 -8.85
CA GLN A 115 -8.53 6.03 -9.23
C GLN A 115 -9.14 4.97 -8.32
N GLN A 116 -9.23 5.23 -7.01
CA GLN A 116 -9.90 4.31 -6.07
C GLN A 116 -11.41 4.20 -6.34
N VAL A 117 -12.06 5.32 -6.65
CA VAL A 117 -13.50 5.34 -6.98
C VAL A 117 -13.76 4.59 -8.28
N GLU A 118 -12.96 4.81 -9.32
CA GLU A 118 -13.06 4.08 -10.58
C GLU A 118 -12.77 2.58 -10.42
N ALA A 119 -11.71 2.22 -9.68
CA ALA A 119 -11.40 0.83 -9.38
C ALA A 119 -12.53 0.14 -8.59
N LYS A 120 -13.18 0.86 -7.66
CA LYS A 120 -14.36 0.36 -6.97
C LYS A 120 -15.53 0.14 -7.94
N LYS A 121 -15.78 1.07 -8.87
CA LYS A 121 -16.82 0.92 -9.91
C LYS A 121 -16.60 -0.33 -10.73
N VAL A 122 -15.39 -0.52 -11.25
CA VAL A 122 -15.00 -1.71 -12.03
C VAL A 122 -15.22 -2.98 -11.21
N LYS A 123 -14.75 -3.02 -9.96
CA LYS A 123 -14.91 -4.20 -9.09
C LYS A 123 -16.38 -4.56 -8.83
N LEU A 124 -17.25 -3.57 -8.62
CA LEU A 124 -18.68 -3.80 -8.40
C LEU A 124 -19.37 -4.32 -9.68
N LEU A 125 -18.94 -3.86 -10.86
CA LEU A 125 -19.42 -4.36 -12.15
C LEU A 125 -18.95 -5.80 -12.40
N GLU A 126 -17.68 -6.10 -12.13
CA GLU A 126 -17.14 -7.47 -12.21
C GLU A 126 -17.89 -8.41 -11.26
N GLU A 127 -18.13 -7.98 -10.03
CA GLU A 127 -18.91 -8.75 -9.06
C GLU A 127 -20.34 -9.02 -9.56
N ALA A 128 -21.01 -8.02 -10.13
CA ALA A 128 -22.32 -8.22 -10.73
C ALA A 128 -22.27 -9.22 -11.89
N GLU A 129 -21.26 -9.13 -12.76
CA GLU A 129 -21.09 -10.02 -13.90
C GLU A 129 -20.89 -11.48 -13.47
N THR A 130 -20.19 -11.73 -12.36
CA THR A 130 -20.02 -13.09 -11.81
C THR A 130 -21.34 -13.76 -11.44
N VAL A 131 -22.37 -12.98 -11.12
CA VAL A 131 -23.73 -13.46 -10.83
C VAL A 131 -24.60 -13.48 -12.09
N ILE A 132 -24.52 -12.46 -12.94
CA ILE A 132 -25.33 -12.33 -14.16
C ILE A 132 -24.98 -13.42 -15.18
N THR A 133 -23.69 -13.68 -15.46
CA THR A 133 -23.26 -14.63 -16.49
C THR A 133 -23.91 -16.03 -16.36
N PRO A 134 -23.89 -16.71 -15.18
CA PRO A 134 -24.52 -18.03 -15.05
C PRO A 134 -26.05 -17.97 -15.15
N LEU A 135 -26.70 -16.95 -14.59
CA LEU A 135 -28.15 -16.79 -14.65
C LEU A 135 -28.64 -16.53 -16.08
N ALA A 136 -27.97 -15.63 -16.80
CA ALA A 136 -28.24 -15.38 -18.22
C ALA A 136 -28.05 -16.64 -19.08
N ARG A 137 -27.11 -17.52 -18.69
CA ARG A 137 -26.94 -18.83 -19.33
C ARG A 137 -28.10 -19.78 -19.05
N ALA A 138 -28.62 -19.83 -17.82
CA ALA A 138 -29.81 -20.63 -17.48
C ALA A 138 -31.03 -20.17 -18.27
N VAL A 139 -31.22 -18.86 -18.42
CA VAL A 139 -32.26 -18.27 -19.30
C VAL A 139 -32.07 -18.72 -20.74
N LYS A 140 -30.86 -18.59 -21.29
CA LYS A 140 -30.54 -19.00 -22.67
C LYS A 140 -30.79 -20.50 -22.91
N LEU A 141 -30.55 -21.34 -21.90
CA LEU A 141 -30.77 -22.78 -21.96
C LEU A 141 -32.24 -23.18 -21.70
N GLY A 142 -33.10 -22.24 -21.31
CA GLY A 142 -34.51 -22.50 -21.01
C GLY A 142 -34.73 -23.31 -19.73
N ILE A 143 -33.75 -23.34 -18.82
CA ILE A 143 -33.79 -24.10 -17.55
C ILE A 143 -33.82 -23.20 -16.31
N VAL A 144 -34.10 -21.91 -16.50
CA VAL A 144 -34.14 -20.92 -15.42
C VAL A 144 -35.35 -21.14 -14.52
N THR A 145 -35.15 -20.97 -13.21
CA THR A 145 -36.22 -20.93 -12.21
C THR A 145 -36.77 -19.50 -12.01
N ASP A 146 -37.95 -19.36 -11.43
CA ASP A 146 -38.53 -18.04 -11.13
C ASP A 146 -37.63 -17.20 -10.20
N GLU A 147 -36.96 -17.84 -9.25
CA GLU A 147 -36.01 -17.19 -8.33
C GLU A 147 -34.76 -16.70 -9.07
N GLU A 148 -34.17 -17.54 -9.93
CA GLU A 148 -33.04 -17.15 -10.78
C GLU A 148 -33.39 -16.01 -11.74
N GLN A 149 -34.61 -15.99 -12.27
CA GLN A 149 -35.09 -14.91 -13.13
C GLN A 149 -35.22 -13.59 -12.38
N GLN A 150 -35.81 -13.59 -11.17
CA GLN A 150 -35.90 -12.38 -10.33
C GLN A 150 -34.51 -11.88 -9.93
N ARG A 151 -33.61 -12.80 -9.58
CA ARG A 151 -32.23 -12.49 -9.23
C ARG A 151 -31.47 -11.89 -10.41
N LEU A 152 -31.62 -12.44 -11.61
CA LEU A 152 -31.01 -11.89 -12.83
C LEU A 152 -31.42 -10.43 -13.03
N VAL A 153 -32.72 -10.14 -12.98
CA VAL A 153 -33.25 -8.78 -13.15
C VAL A 153 -32.69 -7.83 -12.09
N ALA A 154 -32.65 -8.24 -10.83
CA ALA A 154 -32.11 -7.40 -9.75
C ALA A 154 -30.61 -7.07 -9.95
N TRP A 155 -29.82 -8.06 -10.38
CA TRP A 155 -28.39 -7.89 -10.61
C TRP A 155 -28.07 -7.10 -11.89
N GLU A 156 -28.83 -7.27 -12.96
CA GLU A 156 -28.73 -6.44 -14.17
C GLU A 156 -29.10 -4.98 -13.89
N GLN A 157 -30.16 -4.74 -13.11
CA GLN A 157 -30.51 -3.38 -12.69
C GLN A 157 -29.40 -2.77 -11.85
N TYR A 158 -28.86 -3.52 -10.88
CA TYR A 158 -27.73 -3.08 -10.06
C TYR A 158 -26.50 -2.74 -10.91
N SER A 159 -26.09 -3.60 -11.85
CA SER A 159 -24.92 -3.35 -12.70
C SER A 159 -25.10 -2.07 -13.54
N VAL A 160 -26.30 -1.84 -14.09
CA VAL A 160 -26.63 -0.61 -14.81
C VAL A 160 -26.58 0.61 -13.88
N LEU A 161 -27.11 0.53 -12.66
CA LEU A 161 -27.04 1.63 -11.68
C LEU A 161 -25.58 1.95 -11.31
N VAL A 162 -24.76 0.94 -11.02
CA VAL A 162 -23.32 1.09 -10.75
C VAL A 162 -22.62 1.76 -11.95
N SER A 163 -22.92 1.35 -13.18
CA SER A 163 -22.31 1.91 -14.39
C SER A 163 -22.58 3.41 -14.56
N ARG A 164 -23.71 3.90 -14.02
CA ARG A 164 -24.15 5.30 -14.10
C ARG A 164 -23.68 6.17 -12.94
N VAL A 165 -23.07 5.61 -11.91
CA VAL A 165 -22.55 6.38 -10.77
C VAL A 165 -21.54 7.43 -11.26
N ASP A 166 -21.77 8.68 -10.84
CA ASP A 166 -20.82 9.78 -10.98
C ASP A 166 -19.65 9.58 -10.01
N THR A 167 -18.45 9.45 -10.55
CA THR A 167 -17.25 9.13 -9.77
C THR A 167 -16.62 10.35 -9.10
N SER A 168 -17.13 11.55 -9.35
CA SER A 168 -16.73 12.76 -8.63
C SER A 168 -17.41 12.89 -7.25
N ALA A 169 -18.60 12.32 -7.09
CA ALA A 169 -19.37 12.28 -5.84
C ALA A 169 -20.19 10.98 -5.77
N PRO A 170 -19.52 9.82 -5.55
CA PRO A 170 -20.13 8.53 -5.75
C PRO A 170 -21.18 8.20 -4.69
N ASP A 171 -22.39 7.93 -5.14
CA ASP A 171 -23.46 7.30 -4.37
C ASP A 171 -23.68 5.88 -4.92
N TRP A 172 -23.30 4.87 -4.13
CA TRP A 172 -23.28 3.49 -4.60
C TRP A 172 -24.64 2.83 -4.35
N PRO A 173 -25.26 2.19 -5.36
CA PRO A 173 -26.52 1.48 -5.15
C PRO A 173 -26.33 0.33 -4.16
N GLU A 174 -27.40 -0.01 -3.43
CA GLU A 174 -27.39 -1.17 -2.54
C GLU A 174 -27.26 -2.47 -3.34
N LYS A 175 -26.43 -3.37 -2.84
CA LYS A 175 -26.18 -4.66 -3.47
C LYS A 175 -27.42 -5.56 -3.34
N PRO A 176 -27.86 -6.24 -4.41
CA PRO A 176 -28.97 -7.19 -4.32
C PRO A 176 -28.65 -8.35 -3.38
N ALA A 177 -29.70 -8.93 -2.78
CA ALA A 177 -29.58 -10.14 -1.97
C ALA A 177 -28.99 -11.29 -2.81
N SER A 178 -28.15 -12.10 -2.17
CA SER A 178 -27.46 -13.23 -2.82
C SER A 178 -28.23 -14.56 -2.72
N HIS A 179 -29.43 -14.55 -2.17
CA HIS A 179 -30.25 -15.75 -1.94
C HIS A 179 -30.72 -16.37 -3.25
#